data_AF-G0HZ32-F1
#
_entry.id   AF-G0HZ32-F1
#
_cell.length_a   1.000
_cell.length_b   1.000
_cell.length_c   1.000
_cell.angle_alpha   90.00
_cell.angle_beta   90.00
_cell.angle_gamma   90.00
#
_symmetry.space_group_name_H-M   'P 1'
#
loop_
_entity.id
_entity.type
_entity.pdbx_description
1 polymer ?
#
loop_
_entity_poly.entity_id
_entity_poly.type
_entity_poly.pdbx_seq_one_letter_code
_entity_poly.pdbx_strand_id
1 'polypeptide(L)'
;MSYENWSARGRTPGETETEVRSALDAPQVRTRQDAAIALVDAAESGLDRETIDALGERALEDDDPEVRQFAVEALGVAGAAPAVVRQALDDAEPWVRAEAVVALSRAGGDADQPLLVECIKTDPHPAVREYAAQFLGGVAEDVPEAERILAAMLAREPNAFARAKAAESLGELATDRAEQALEAHGVTDQSEDVARAAKQALASARGTDPEELDVEIGPPSAPGSGPDTPAEQSVDGYDPAGSFDSARSGSGSPAPGGAPGFEPRRDLNTDPEDRT
;
A
#
# COMPACT_ATOMS: atom_id res chain seq x y z
N MET A 1 -5.58 -22.90 -32.75
CA MET A 1 -6.58 -23.41 -31.79
C MET A 1 -6.52 -22.49 -30.60
N SER A 2 -7.48 -21.55 -30.55
CA SER A 2 -7.56 -20.52 -29.52
C SER A 2 -7.99 -21.17 -28.21
N TYR A 3 -7.12 -21.12 -27.20
CA TYR A 3 -7.51 -21.41 -25.82
C TYR A 3 -8.27 -20.17 -25.31
N GLU A 4 -9.51 -19.99 -25.80
CA GLU A 4 -10.36 -18.91 -25.33
C GLU A 4 -10.77 -19.16 -23.88
N ASN A 5 -10.54 -18.12 -23.11
CA ASN A 5 -10.67 -17.98 -21.68
C ASN A 5 -12.15 -18.13 -21.26
N TRP A 6 -12.62 -19.37 -21.07
CA TRP A 6 -14.02 -19.67 -20.70
C TRP A 6 -14.38 -19.23 -19.26
N SER A 7 -13.42 -18.72 -18.47
CA SER A 7 -13.61 -18.29 -17.08
C SER A 7 -13.94 -16.79 -16.92
N ALA A 8 -13.72 -15.97 -17.96
CA ALA A 8 -13.98 -14.52 -17.92
C ALA A 8 -15.38 -14.14 -18.44
N ARG A 9 -15.85 -14.78 -19.53
CA ARG A 9 -17.16 -14.49 -20.17
C ARG A 9 -18.39 -14.85 -19.32
N GLY A 10 -18.22 -15.53 -18.19
CA GLY A 10 -19.34 -15.93 -17.32
C GLY A 10 -19.67 -14.93 -16.20
N ARG A 11 -18.88 -13.86 -16.04
CA ARG A 11 -19.00 -12.90 -14.91
C ARG A 11 -19.19 -11.44 -15.32
N THR A 12 -19.01 -11.10 -16.59
CA THR A 12 -19.26 -9.74 -17.07
C THR A 12 -20.77 -9.49 -17.14
N PRO A 13 -21.31 -8.43 -16.52
CA PRO A 13 -22.76 -8.19 -16.45
C PRO A 13 -23.40 -7.75 -17.78
N GLY A 14 -22.62 -7.74 -18.88
CA GLY A 14 -23.06 -7.46 -20.24
C GLY A 14 -21.99 -7.85 -21.26
N GLU A 15 -22.35 -7.87 -22.55
CA GLU A 15 -21.42 -8.05 -23.67
C GLU A 15 -20.99 -6.70 -24.26
N THR A 16 -21.76 -5.65 -24.00
CA THR A 16 -21.52 -4.30 -24.51
C THR A 16 -21.20 -3.33 -23.37
N GLU A 17 -20.41 -2.29 -23.67
CA GLU A 17 -20.09 -1.21 -22.72
C GLU A 17 -21.35 -0.59 -22.10
N THR A 18 -22.40 -0.37 -22.89
CA THR A 18 -23.67 0.19 -22.40
C THR A 18 -24.38 -0.73 -21.39
N GLU A 19 -24.35 -2.04 -21.59
CA GLU A 19 -24.92 -3.01 -20.64
C GLU A 19 -24.11 -3.04 -19.34
N VAL A 20 -22.77 -3.06 -19.46
CA VAL A 20 -21.87 -3.03 -18.31
C VAL A 20 -22.01 -1.72 -17.53
N ARG A 21 -22.09 -0.57 -18.21
CA ARG A 21 -22.37 0.73 -17.58
C ARG A 21 -23.70 0.72 -16.83
N SER A 22 -24.76 0.15 -17.41
CA SER A 22 -26.07 0.07 -16.75
C SER A 22 -26.02 -0.79 -15.48
N ALA A 23 -25.13 -1.78 -15.42
CA ALA A 23 -24.95 -2.62 -14.25
C ALA A 23 -24.26 -1.92 -13.08
N LEU A 24 -23.62 -0.74 -13.28
CA LEU A 24 -23.14 0.12 -12.20
C LEU A 24 -24.27 0.68 -11.32
N ASP A 25 -25.52 0.66 -11.79
CA ASP A 25 -26.69 1.08 -11.00
C ASP A 25 -27.41 -0.11 -10.34
N ALA A 26 -26.85 -1.32 -10.42
CA ALA A 26 -27.49 -2.50 -9.89
C ALA A 26 -27.64 -2.45 -8.35
N PRO A 27 -28.78 -2.91 -7.80
CA PRO A 27 -28.98 -2.95 -6.36
C PRO A 27 -28.05 -3.96 -5.67
N GLN A 28 -27.55 -4.96 -6.41
CA GLN A 28 -26.57 -5.92 -5.90
C GLN A 28 -25.16 -5.35 -6.01
N VAL A 29 -24.49 -5.20 -4.87
CA VAL A 29 -23.08 -4.78 -4.78
C VAL A 29 -22.18 -5.58 -5.73
N ARG A 30 -22.31 -6.92 -5.73
CA ARG A 30 -21.51 -7.79 -6.61
C ARG A 30 -21.66 -7.45 -8.09
N THR A 31 -22.88 -7.11 -8.53
CA THR A 31 -23.11 -6.75 -9.93
C THR A 31 -22.44 -5.43 -10.28
N ARG A 32 -22.43 -4.46 -9.36
CA ARG A 32 -21.69 -3.21 -9.54
C ARG A 32 -20.18 -3.42 -9.54
N GLN A 33 -19.68 -4.29 -8.66
CA GLN A 33 -18.26 -4.68 -8.62
C GLN A 33 -17.84 -5.33 -9.94
N ASP A 34 -18.58 -6.35 -10.40
CA ASP A 34 -18.32 -7.03 -11.66
C ASP A 34 -18.37 -6.04 -12.85
N ALA A 35 -19.26 -5.05 -12.79
CA ALA A 35 -19.35 -3.98 -13.79
C ALA A 35 -18.13 -3.05 -13.77
N ALA A 36 -17.74 -2.57 -12.58
CA ALA A 36 -16.58 -1.68 -12.43
C ALA A 36 -15.29 -2.38 -12.89
N ILE A 37 -15.09 -3.64 -12.50
CA ILE A 37 -13.95 -4.46 -12.95
C ILE A 37 -13.94 -4.63 -14.47
N ALA A 38 -15.09 -4.97 -15.07
CA ALA A 38 -15.17 -5.12 -16.52
C ALA A 38 -14.87 -3.81 -17.28
N LEU A 39 -15.15 -2.66 -16.67
CA LEU A 39 -14.84 -1.35 -17.24
C LEU A 39 -13.37 -0.95 -17.10
N VAL A 40 -12.61 -1.53 -16.15
CA VAL A 40 -11.15 -1.39 -16.11
C VAL A 40 -10.54 -1.98 -17.38
N ASP A 41 -10.90 -3.22 -17.71
CA ASP A 41 -10.42 -3.89 -18.92
C ASP A 41 -10.86 -3.14 -20.20
N ALA A 42 -12.10 -2.65 -20.22
CA ALA A 42 -12.63 -1.89 -21.35
C ALA A 42 -11.91 -0.53 -21.53
N ALA A 43 -11.45 0.08 -20.44
CA ALA A 43 -10.80 1.38 -20.47
C ALA A 43 -9.52 1.42 -21.30
N GLU A 44 -8.80 0.29 -21.41
CA GLU A 44 -7.61 0.18 -22.28
C GLU A 44 -7.94 0.44 -23.76
N SER A 45 -9.17 0.14 -24.17
CA SER A 45 -9.67 0.37 -25.53
C SER A 45 -10.38 1.73 -25.71
N GLY A 46 -10.50 2.50 -24.63
CA GLY A 46 -11.25 3.76 -24.55
C GLY A 46 -12.71 3.56 -24.14
N LEU A 47 -13.20 4.48 -23.30
CA LEU A 47 -14.60 4.51 -22.82
C LEU A 47 -15.36 5.67 -23.46
N ASP A 48 -16.67 5.49 -23.64
CA ASP A 48 -17.57 6.58 -24.00
C ASP A 48 -17.75 7.56 -22.82
N ARG A 49 -18.26 8.76 -23.15
CA ARG A 49 -18.37 9.84 -22.17
C ARG A 49 -19.35 9.50 -21.06
N GLU A 50 -20.46 8.85 -21.41
CA GLU A 50 -21.49 8.45 -20.47
C GLU A 50 -20.96 7.40 -19.46
N THR A 51 -20.06 6.52 -19.89
CA THR A 51 -19.36 5.56 -19.01
C THR A 51 -18.37 6.27 -18.10
N ILE A 52 -17.61 7.23 -18.61
CA ILE A 52 -16.71 8.06 -17.78
C ILE A 52 -17.51 8.82 -16.71
N ASP A 53 -18.63 9.42 -17.09
CA ASP A 53 -19.49 10.17 -16.16
C ASP A 53 -20.08 9.21 -15.08
N ALA A 54 -20.54 8.02 -15.46
CA ALA A 54 -21.07 7.02 -14.53
C ALA A 54 -20.01 6.46 -13.57
N LEU A 55 -18.79 6.19 -14.06
CA LEU A 55 -17.66 5.80 -13.21
C LEU A 55 -17.29 6.93 -12.24
N GLY A 56 -17.34 8.18 -12.69
CA GLY A 56 -17.11 9.35 -11.83
C GLY A 56 -18.09 9.42 -10.67
N GLU A 57 -19.39 9.18 -10.92
CA GLU A 57 -20.40 9.10 -9.87
C GLU A 57 -20.13 7.93 -8.91
N ARG A 58 -19.79 6.74 -9.43
CA ARG A 58 -19.48 5.58 -8.58
C ARG A 58 -18.25 5.80 -7.72
N ALA A 59 -17.18 6.38 -8.27
CA ALA A 59 -15.95 6.68 -7.53
C ALA A 59 -16.20 7.62 -6.34
N LEU A 60 -17.19 8.52 -6.43
CA LEU A 60 -17.49 9.50 -5.39
C LEU A 60 -18.57 9.06 -4.40
N GLU A 61 -19.54 8.27 -4.84
CA GLU A 61 -20.79 8.09 -4.11
C GLU A 61 -21.17 6.63 -3.81
N ASP A 62 -20.49 5.63 -4.40
CA ASP A 62 -20.85 4.23 -4.13
C ASP A 62 -20.58 3.85 -2.65
N ASP A 63 -21.53 3.13 -2.06
CA ASP A 63 -21.43 2.70 -0.66
C ASP A 63 -20.40 1.58 -0.47
N ASP A 64 -20.08 0.84 -1.53
CA ASP A 64 -19.09 -0.22 -1.53
C ASP A 64 -17.69 0.29 -1.94
N PRO A 65 -16.67 0.13 -1.08
CA PRO A 65 -15.32 0.62 -1.38
C PRO A 65 -14.65 -0.08 -2.56
N GLU A 66 -14.96 -1.35 -2.86
CA GLU A 66 -14.37 -2.03 -4.02
C GLU A 66 -14.92 -1.42 -5.32
N VAL A 67 -16.23 -1.10 -5.37
CA VAL A 67 -16.80 -0.38 -6.52
C VAL A 67 -16.12 0.97 -6.70
N ARG A 68 -15.90 1.74 -5.62
CA ARG A 68 -15.18 3.03 -5.70
C ARG A 68 -13.75 2.84 -6.20
N GLN A 69 -13.04 1.86 -5.68
CA GLN A 69 -11.66 1.55 -6.07
C GLN A 69 -11.57 1.23 -7.57
N PHE A 70 -12.35 0.27 -8.06
CA PHE A 70 -12.32 -0.11 -9.47
C PHE A 70 -12.83 0.99 -10.39
N ALA A 71 -13.75 1.85 -9.92
CA ALA A 71 -14.13 3.03 -10.67
C ALA A 71 -12.98 4.03 -10.83
N VAL A 72 -12.21 4.28 -9.77
CA VAL A 72 -10.99 5.11 -9.80
C VAL A 72 -9.94 4.48 -10.72
N GLU A 73 -9.72 3.17 -10.65
CA GLU A 73 -8.80 2.44 -11.53
C GLU A 73 -9.20 2.60 -13.01
N ALA A 74 -10.46 2.36 -13.36
CA ALA A 74 -10.96 2.48 -14.72
C ALA A 74 -10.81 3.91 -15.27
N LEU A 75 -11.08 4.93 -14.44
CA LEU A 75 -10.85 6.34 -14.81
C LEU A 75 -9.35 6.63 -15.03
N GLY A 76 -8.48 6.06 -14.19
CA GLY A 76 -7.03 6.16 -14.34
C GLY A 76 -6.52 5.54 -15.63
N VAL A 77 -6.98 4.31 -15.95
CA VAL A 77 -6.64 3.62 -17.19
C VAL A 77 -7.15 4.38 -18.42
N ALA A 78 -8.36 4.95 -18.34
CA ALA A 78 -8.92 5.77 -19.40
C ALA A 78 -8.23 7.15 -19.55
N GLY A 79 -7.43 7.56 -18.56
CA GLY A 79 -6.86 8.92 -18.50
C GLY A 79 -7.92 10.01 -18.40
N ALA A 80 -9.02 9.73 -17.69
CA ALA A 80 -10.21 10.57 -17.65
C ALA A 80 -10.57 11.01 -16.22
N ALA A 81 -11.36 12.09 -16.12
CA ALA A 81 -11.86 12.65 -14.87
C ALA A 81 -10.78 12.87 -13.76
N PRO A 82 -9.65 13.53 -14.04
CA PRO A 82 -8.55 13.68 -13.08
C PRO A 82 -8.93 14.41 -11.78
N ALA A 83 -9.98 15.24 -11.82
CA ALA A 83 -10.53 15.89 -10.63
C ALA A 83 -11.20 14.87 -9.68
N VAL A 84 -11.90 13.87 -10.22
CA VAL A 84 -12.52 12.79 -9.44
C VAL A 84 -11.44 11.89 -8.83
N VAL A 85 -10.46 11.49 -9.65
CA VAL A 85 -9.33 10.68 -9.17
C VAL A 85 -8.57 11.41 -8.05
N ARG A 86 -8.34 12.72 -8.19
CA ARG A 86 -7.70 13.52 -7.13
C ARG A 86 -8.53 13.60 -5.85
N GLN A 87 -9.85 13.66 -5.95
CA GLN A 87 -10.74 13.65 -4.76
C GLN A 87 -10.70 12.29 -4.05
N ALA A 88 -10.47 11.18 -4.76
CA ALA A 88 -10.35 9.86 -4.15
C ALA A 88 -9.11 9.69 -3.23
N LEU A 89 -8.17 10.64 -3.24
CA LEU A 89 -7.09 10.72 -2.23
C LEU A 89 -7.60 11.03 -0.82
N ASP A 90 -8.82 11.51 -0.67
CA ASP A 90 -9.45 11.78 0.63
C ASP A 90 -10.43 10.67 1.06
N ASP A 91 -10.50 9.55 0.32
CA ASP A 91 -11.42 8.46 0.63
C ASP A 91 -11.13 7.81 2.00
N ALA A 92 -12.20 7.40 2.69
CA ALA A 92 -12.07 6.72 3.98
C ALA A 92 -11.35 5.37 3.86
N GLU A 93 -11.55 4.64 2.75
CA GLU A 93 -10.94 3.35 2.50
C GLU A 93 -9.51 3.52 1.93
N PRO A 94 -8.48 2.96 2.59
CA PRO A 94 -7.11 3.11 2.12
C PRO A 94 -6.80 2.56 0.74
N TRP A 95 -7.50 1.51 0.29
CA TRP A 95 -7.29 0.93 -1.03
C TRP A 95 -7.82 1.84 -2.15
N VAL A 96 -8.88 2.60 -1.90
CA VAL A 96 -9.35 3.64 -2.84
C VAL A 96 -8.32 4.76 -2.94
N ARG A 97 -7.77 5.22 -1.81
CA ARG A 97 -6.69 6.23 -1.81
C ARG A 97 -5.42 5.75 -2.51
N ALA A 98 -5.04 4.50 -2.28
CA ALA A 98 -3.89 3.87 -2.93
C ALA A 98 -4.08 3.82 -4.45
N GLU A 99 -5.27 3.42 -4.90
CA GLU A 99 -5.61 3.40 -6.32
C GLU A 99 -5.62 4.81 -6.91
N ALA A 100 -6.07 5.82 -6.18
CA ALA A 100 -6.00 7.22 -6.62
C ALA A 100 -4.55 7.67 -6.87
N VAL A 101 -3.59 7.28 -6.01
CA VAL A 101 -2.17 7.55 -6.24
C VAL A 101 -1.69 6.87 -7.53
N VAL A 102 -2.00 5.59 -7.71
CA VAL A 102 -1.64 4.83 -8.92
C VAL A 102 -2.24 5.45 -10.18
N ALA A 103 -3.53 5.76 -10.14
CA ALA A 103 -4.27 6.35 -11.24
C ALA A 103 -3.70 7.73 -11.63
N LEU A 104 -3.39 8.61 -10.67
CA LEU A 104 -2.78 9.91 -10.96
C LEU A 104 -1.35 9.79 -11.52
N SER A 105 -0.60 8.76 -11.11
CA SER A 105 0.75 8.50 -11.63
C SER A 105 0.74 7.88 -13.03
N ARG A 106 -0.33 7.16 -13.41
CA ARG A 106 -0.51 6.58 -14.76
C ARG A 106 -1.19 7.54 -15.74
N ALA A 107 -2.20 8.28 -15.28
CA ALA A 107 -2.99 9.19 -16.10
C ALA A 107 -2.22 10.48 -16.39
N GLY A 108 -1.57 10.57 -17.55
CA GLY A 108 -1.06 11.83 -18.11
C GLY A 108 0.02 12.57 -17.28
N GLY A 109 0.49 12.00 -16.16
CA GLY A 109 1.46 12.62 -15.26
C GLY A 109 0.86 13.63 -14.27
N ASP A 110 -0.40 13.49 -13.89
CA ASP A 110 -1.06 14.45 -13.00
C ASP A 110 -0.61 14.34 -11.52
N ALA A 111 0.08 13.25 -11.15
CA ALA A 111 0.79 13.18 -9.88
C ALA A 111 2.07 14.01 -9.93
N ASP A 112 2.15 15.03 -9.08
CA ASP A 112 3.36 15.84 -8.89
C ASP A 112 4.11 15.43 -7.62
N GLN A 113 5.37 15.85 -7.53
CA GLN A 113 6.20 15.58 -6.38
C GLN A 113 5.57 16.03 -5.04
N PRO A 114 5.00 17.27 -4.90
CA PRO A 114 4.35 17.68 -3.66
C PRO A 114 3.27 16.72 -3.17
N LEU A 115 2.41 16.24 -4.07
CA LEU A 115 1.36 15.28 -3.75
C LEU A 115 1.92 13.96 -3.24
N LEU A 116 2.88 13.36 -3.94
CA LEU A 116 3.47 12.09 -3.54
C LEU A 116 4.22 12.21 -2.20
N VAL A 117 4.94 13.32 -2.01
CA VAL A 117 5.63 13.63 -0.76
C VAL A 117 4.64 13.79 0.40
N GLU A 118 3.48 14.40 0.17
CA GLU A 118 2.42 14.50 1.18
C GLU A 118 1.90 13.11 1.55
N CYS A 119 1.52 12.28 0.57
CA CYS A 119 1.05 10.91 0.79
C CYS A 119 2.05 10.09 1.63
N ILE A 120 3.34 10.14 1.31
CA ILE A 120 4.40 9.44 2.08
C ILE A 120 4.47 9.95 3.53
N LYS A 121 4.32 11.26 3.75
CA LYS A 121 4.46 11.87 5.08
C LYS A 121 3.23 11.66 5.98
N THR A 122 2.03 11.66 5.40
CA THR A 122 0.79 11.86 6.16
C THR A 122 -0.20 10.72 6.08
N ASP A 123 -0.18 9.87 5.04
CA ASP A 123 -1.18 8.81 4.92
C ASP A 123 -0.95 7.74 6.00
N PRO A 124 -1.99 7.35 6.77
CA PRO A 124 -1.85 6.35 7.82
C PRO A 124 -1.59 4.94 7.28
N HIS A 125 -2.01 4.64 6.06
CA HIS A 125 -1.95 3.29 5.51
C HIS A 125 -0.67 3.05 4.69
N PRO A 126 0.05 1.95 4.95
CA PRO A 126 1.32 1.69 4.30
C PRO A 126 1.23 1.50 2.78
N ALA A 127 0.12 0.96 2.25
CA ALA A 127 -0.03 0.79 0.80
C ALA A 127 -0.07 2.14 0.06
N VAL A 128 -0.69 3.16 0.64
CA VAL A 128 -0.71 4.50 0.02
C VAL A 128 0.70 5.09 0.00
N ARG A 129 1.43 4.98 1.12
CA ARG A 129 2.82 5.42 1.20
C ARG A 129 3.73 4.65 0.25
N GLU A 130 3.52 3.34 0.11
CA GLU A 130 4.24 2.46 -0.81
C GLU A 130 4.10 2.91 -2.26
N TYR A 131 2.87 3.08 -2.75
CA TYR A 131 2.65 3.54 -4.13
C TYR A 131 3.17 4.96 -4.34
N ALA A 132 3.01 5.84 -3.35
CA ALA A 132 3.56 7.19 -3.44
C ALA A 132 5.09 7.19 -3.55
N ALA A 133 5.76 6.34 -2.78
CA ALA A 133 7.21 6.15 -2.87
C ALA A 133 7.63 5.61 -4.23
N GLN A 134 6.92 4.59 -4.73
CA GLN A 134 7.19 3.94 -6.01
C GLN A 134 7.29 4.94 -7.17
N PHE A 135 6.43 5.96 -7.21
CA PHE A 135 6.40 6.92 -8.31
C PHE A 135 7.23 8.19 -8.06
N LEU A 136 7.63 8.49 -6.82
CA LEU A 136 8.32 9.74 -6.49
C LEU A 136 9.66 9.90 -7.21
N GLY A 137 10.41 8.81 -7.41
CA GLY A 137 11.69 8.85 -8.15
C GLY A 137 11.54 9.35 -9.59
N GLY A 138 10.48 8.90 -10.29
CA GLY A 138 10.21 9.25 -11.68
C GLY A 138 9.68 10.67 -11.91
N VAL A 139 9.12 11.32 -10.88
CA VAL A 139 8.52 12.67 -10.98
C VAL A 139 9.27 13.73 -10.15
N ALA A 140 10.47 13.41 -9.66
CA ALA A 140 11.24 14.30 -8.79
C ALA A 140 11.73 15.55 -9.54
N GLU A 141 11.08 16.70 -9.31
CA GLU A 141 11.53 18.03 -9.74
C GLU A 141 12.59 18.61 -8.78
N ASP A 142 12.41 18.42 -7.47
CA ASP A 142 13.37 18.68 -6.41
C ASP A 142 13.95 17.34 -5.92
N VAL A 143 14.99 16.89 -6.61
CA VAL A 143 15.71 15.64 -6.31
C VAL A 143 16.21 15.60 -4.85
N PRO A 144 16.86 16.64 -4.29
CA PRO A 144 17.24 16.65 -2.87
C PRO A 144 16.09 16.43 -1.88
N GLU A 145 14.90 16.98 -2.13
CA GLU A 145 13.73 16.67 -1.28
C GLU A 145 13.28 15.22 -1.46
N ALA A 146 13.17 14.72 -2.70
CA ALA A 146 12.76 13.35 -2.97
C ALA A 146 13.71 12.34 -2.30
N GLU A 147 15.02 12.53 -2.44
CA GLU A 147 16.06 11.74 -1.75
C GLU A 147 15.84 11.71 -0.23
N ARG A 148 15.65 12.89 0.38
CA ARG A 148 15.49 13.01 1.83
C ARG A 148 14.24 12.27 2.30
N ILE A 149 13.16 12.29 1.54
CA ILE A 149 11.91 11.62 1.86
C ILE A 149 12.02 10.12 1.72
N LEU A 150 12.54 9.63 0.58
CA LEU A 150 12.70 8.21 0.34
C LEU A 150 13.73 7.58 1.30
N ALA A 151 14.84 8.27 1.61
CA ALA A 151 15.82 7.81 2.59
C ALA A 151 15.23 7.71 4.00
N ALA A 152 14.40 8.68 4.42
CA ALA A 152 13.73 8.63 5.70
C ALA A 152 12.71 7.48 5.78
N MET A 153 12.00 7.21 4.68
CA MET A 153 11.08 6.09 4.57
C MET A 153 11.83 4.74 4.62
N LEU A 154 12.89 4.57 3.83
CA LEU A 154 13.76 3.39 3.87
C LEU A 154 14.33 3.13 5.27
N ALA A 155 14.63 4.17 6.05
CA ALA A 155 15.19 3.99 7.39
C ALA A 155 14.16 3.66 8.49
N ARG A 156 12.89 4.05 8.33
CA ARG A 156 11.94 4.14 9.46
C ARG A 156 10.55 3.58 9.22
N GLU A 157 10.17 3.34 7.96
CA GLU A 157 8.85 2.82 7.62
C GLU A 157 8.68 1.39 8.17
N PRO A 158 7.66 1.10 8.99
CA PRO A 158 7.49 -0.24 9.55
C PRO A 158 7.21 -1.31 8.49
N ASN A 159 6.51 -0.96 7.42
CA ASN A 159 6.15 -1.90 6.37
C ASN A 159 7.33 -2.16 5.42
N ALA A 160 7.72 -3.42 5.26
CA ALA A 160 8.86 -3.81 4.44
C ALA A 160 8.64 -3.59 2.93
N PHE A 161 7.43 -3.78 2.41
CA PHE A 161 7.12 -3.52 1.00
C PHE A 161 7.28 -2.03 0.67
N ALA A 162 6.76 -1.17 1.56
CA ALA A 162 6.90 0.27 1.47
C ALA A 162 8.39 0.71 1.52
N ARG A 163 9.21 0.11 2.40
CA ARG A 163 10.67 0.33 2.39
C ARG A 163 11.34 -0.14 1.10
N ALA A 164 10.94 -1.29 0.56
CA ALA A 164 11.50 -1.81 -0.69
C ALA A 164 11.22 -0.86 -1.86
N LYS A 165 10.01 -0.29 -1.95
CA LYS A 165 9.69 0.74 -2.95
C LYS A 165 10.49 2.02 -2.77
N ALA A 166 10.73 2.45 -1.53
CA ALA A 166 11.63 3.57 -1.28
C ALA A 166 13.07 3.28 -1.76
N ALA A 167 13.56 2.05 -1.58
CA ALA A 167 14.87 1.64 -2.09
C ALA A 167 14.93 1.61 -3.62
N GLU A 168 13.92 1.04 -4.28
CA GLU A 168 13.82 1.03 -5.75
C GLU A 168 13.87 2.46 -6.31
N SER A 169 13.03 3.36 -5.80
CA SER A 169 12.96 4.75 -6.27
C SER A 169 14.20 5.59 -5.92
N LEU A 170 14.91 5.30 -4.83
CA LEU A 170 16.24 5.87 -4.59
C LEU A 170 17.24 5.43 -5.69
N GLY A 171 17.17 4.18 -6.13
CA GLY A 171 17.96 3.69 -7.25
C GLY A 171 17.71 4.44 -8.55
N GLU A 172 16.45 4.78 -8.83
CA GLU A 172 16.05 5.55 -10.02
C GLU A 172 16.63 6.97 -10.04
N LEU A 173 16.76 7.60 -8.86
CA LEU A 173 17.39 8.92 -8.75
C LEU A 173 18.88 8.89 -9.11
N ALA A 174 19.56 7.74 -8.90
CA ALA A 174 20.95 7.49 -9.28
C ALA A 174 21.94 8.60 -8.83
N THR A 175 21.78 9.08 -7.60
CA THR A 175 22.67 10.09 -7.01
C THR A 175 23.55 9.51 -5.90
N ASP A 176 24.70 10.14 -5.64
CA ASP A 176 25.59 9.76 -4.54
C ASP A 176 24.88 9.69 -3.18
N ARG A 177 23.90 10.57 -2.94
CA ARG A 177 23.12 10.57 -1.69
C ARG A 177 22.13 9.43 -1.63
N ALA A 178 21.49 9.11 -2.76
CA ALA A 178 20.60 7.97 -2.83
C ALA A 178 21.37 6.67 -2.61
N GLU A 179 22.55 6.52 -3.24
CA GLU A 179 23.43 5.38 -3.00
C GLU A 179 23.85 5.26 -1.53
N GLN A 180 24.25 6.37 -0.89
CA GLN A 180 24.59 6.35 0.55
C GLN A 180 23.42 5.90 1.42
N ALA A 181 22.19 6.32 1.11
CA ALA A 181 21.00 5.88 1.85
C ALA A 181 20.72 4.38 1.66
N LEU A 182 20.89 3.88 0.43
CA LEU A 182 20.75 2.45 0.11
C LEU A 182 21.78 1.59 0.84
N GLU A 183 23.04 2.02 0.91
CA GLU A 183 24.10 1.33 1.66
C GLU A 183 23.84 1.38 3.18
N ALA A 184 23.48 2.54 3.71
CA ALA A 184 23.31 2.74 5.14
C ALA A 184 22.08 2.01 5.71
N HIS A 185 20.98 1.95 4.96
CA HIS A 185 19.68 1.49 5.47
C HIS A 185 19.08 0.33 4.68
N GLY A 186 19.30 0.26 3.36
CA GLY A 186 18.69 -0.75 2.51
C GLY A 186 19.41 -2.10 2.57
N VAL A 187 20.72 -2.10 2.29
CA VAL A 187 21.53 -3.34 2.26
C VAL A 187 21.58 -4.04 3.63
N THR A 188 21.46 -3.25 4.70
CA THR A 188 21.48 -3.72 6.09
C THR A 188 20.07 -3.94 6.68
N ASP A 189 19.01 -3.79 5.87
CA ASP A 189 17.63 -3.96 6.32
C ASP A 189 17.39 -5.40 6.81
N GLN A 190 16.49 -5.54 7.79
CA GLN A 190 16.12 -6.84 8.37
C GLN A 190 15.27 -7.68 7.41
N SER A 191 14.60 -7.06 6.45
CA SER A 191 13.84 -7.73 5.40
C SER A 191 14.74 -8.07 4.23
N GLU A 192 14.77 -9.36 3.86
CA GLU A 192 15.50 -9.82 2.69
C GLU A 192 15.02 -9.16 1.39
N ASP A 193 13.73 -8.83 1.28
CA ASP A 193 13.17 -8.15 0.12
C ASP A 193 13.69 -6.72 -0.02
N VAL A 194 13.79 -5.98 1.10
CA VAL A 194 14.36 -4.62 1.11
C VAL A 194 15.84 -4.67 0.80
N ALA A 195 16.59 -5.59 1.43
CA ALA A 195 18.01 -5.75 1.19
C ALA A 195 18.31 -6.12 -0.28
N ARG A 196 17.51 -7.02 -0.87
CA ARG A 196 17.59 -7.37 -2.28
C ARG A 196 17.27 -6.18 -3.18
N ALA A 197 16.19 -5.45 -2.92
CA ALA A 197 15.82 -4.26 -3.69
C ALA A 197 16.94 -3.21 -3.66
N ALA A 198 17.54 -2.96 -2.48
CA ALA A 198 18.62 -2.01 -2.33
C ALA A 198 19.90 -2.42 -3.10
N LYS A 199 20.28 -3.70 -3.05
CA LYS A 199 21.41 -4.23 -3.83
C LYS A 199 21.14 -4.10 -5.33
N GLN A 200 19.94 -4.45 -5.80
CA GLN A 200 19.57 -4.30 -7.21
C GLN A 200 19.60 -2.83 -7.66
N ALA A 201 19.09 -1.92 -6.83
CA ALA A 201 19.13 -0.48 -7.06
C ALA A 201 20.57 0.04 -7.18
N LEU A 202 21.46 -0.32 -6.23
CA LEU A 202 22.88 0.03 -6.28
C LEU A 202 23.57 -0.53 -7.53
N ALA A 203 23.24 -1.75 -7.92
CA ALA A 203 23.88 -2.43 -9.05
C ALA A 203 23.52 -1.73 -10.35
N SER A 204 22.23 -1.41 -10.50
CA SER A 204 21.70 -0.67 -11.63
C SER A 204 22.30 0.74 -11.73
N ALA A 205 22.35 1.48 -10.61
CA ALA A 205 22.95 2.82 -10.57
C ALA A 205 24.44 2.80 -10.95
N ARG A 206 25.17 1.75 -10.56
CA ARG A 206 26.61 1.59 -10.83
C ARG A 206 26.94 0.88 -12.15
N GLY A 207 25.94 0.35 -12.86
CA GLY A 207 26.14 -0.47 -14.06
C GLY A 207 26.90 -1.78 -13.79
N THR A 208 26.65 -2.41 -12.63
CA THR A 208 27.32 -3.64 -12.17
C THR A 208 26.32 -4.77 -11.95
N ASP A 209 26.81 -6.01 -11.82
CA ASP A 209 25.97 -7.16 -11.45
C ASP A 209 25.63 -7.08 -9.93
N PRO A 210 24.33 -7.21 -9.53
CA PRO A 210 23.93 -7.21 -8.12
C PRO A 210 24.63 -8.25 -7.25
N GLU A 211 25.01 -9.40 -7.80
CA GLU A 211 25.70 -10.47 -7.06
C GLU A 211 27.20 -10.20 -6.88
N GLU A 212 27.77 -9.27 -7.66
CA GLU A 212 29.18 -8.87 -7.61
C GLU A 212 29.41 -7.60 -6.77
N LEU A 213 28.34 -7.00 -6.23
CA LEU A 213 28.43 -5.83 -5.36
C LEU A 213 29.04 -6.17 -4.00
N ASP A 214 30.32 -5.86 -3.85
CA ASP A 214 31.02 -5.86 -2.55
C ASP A 214 30.66 -4.56 -1.79
N VAL A 215 29.45 -4.52 -1.23
CA VAL A 215 29.05 -3.42 -0.34
C VAL A 215 29.73 -3.67 1.00
N GLU A 216 30.70 -2.81 1.35
CA GLU A 216 31.39 -2.87 2.63
C GLU A 216 30.39 -2.55 3.76
N ILE A 217 29.74 -3.59 4.29
CA ILE A 217 28.83 -3.46 5.43
C ILE A 217 29.70 -3.13 6.64
N GLY A 218 29.84 -1.83 6.92
CA GLY A 218 30.42 -1.37 8.18
C GLY A 218 29.75 -2.08 9.36
N PRO A 219 30.47 -2.36 10.46
CA PRO A 219 29.90 -3.09 11.59
C PRO A 219 28.60 -2.40 12.03
N PRO A 220 27.58 -3.17 12.45
CA PRO A 220 26.29 -2.61 12.84
C PRO A 220 26.56 -1.49 13.84
N SER A 221 26.02 -0.30 13.56
CA SER A 221 26.14 0.84 14.46
C SER A 221 25.72 0.37 15.85
N ALA A 222 26.66 0.42 16.79
CA ALA A 222 26.45 -0.09 18.14
C ALA A 222 25.15 0.49 18.71
N PRO A 223 24.33 -0.31 19.41
CA PRO A 223 23.12 0.21 20.05
C PRO A 223 23.52 1.43 20.88
N GLY A 224 22.91 2.57 20.54
CA GLY A 224 23.35 3.89 20.97
C GLY A 224 23.65 3.92 22.47
N SER A 225 24.86 4.35 22.80
CA SER A 225 25.15 4.89 24.11
C SER A 225 24.27 6.13 24.26
N GLY A 226 23.12 5.97 24.91
CA GLY A 226 22.34 7.11 25.38
C GLY A 226 23.26 8.01 26.21
N PRO A 227 23.04 9.34 26.20
CA PRO A 227 23.86 10.24 26.98
C PRO A 227 23.86 9.79 28.44
N ASP A 228 25.06 9.54 28.97
CA ASP A 228 25.32 9.17 30.37
C ASP A 228 24.49 10.07 31.29
N THR A 229 23.50 9.46 31.95
CA THR A 229 22.84 10.10 33.08
C THR A 229 23.87 10.17 34.20
N PRO A 230 24.23 11.35 34.74
CA PRO A 230 25.21 11.41 35.80
C PRO A 230 24.67 10.70 37.04
N ALA A 231 25.53 9.89 37.65
CA ALA A 231 25.28 9.13 38.86
C ALA A 231 24.56 9.97 39.94
N GLU A 232 23.45 9.43 40.46
CA GLU A 232 22.79 9.94 41.66
C GLU A 232 23.79 9.95 42.81
N GLN A 233 24.17 11.15 43.24
CA GLN A 233 24.79 11.37 44.54
C GLN A 233 23.71 11.26 45.61
N SER A 234 23.89 10.29 46.49
CA SER A 234 23.18 10.20 47.76
C SER A 234 23.42 11.46 48.59
N VAL A 235 22.36 12.20 48.86
CA VAL A 235 22.32 13.21 49.92
C VAL A 235 21.21 12.86 50.90
N ASP A 236 21.66 12.52 52.09
CA ASP A 236 20.87 12.35 53.29
C ASP A 236 20.03 13.59 53.61
N GLY A 237 18.81 13.34 54.08
CA GLY A 237 18.17 14.18 55.09
C GLY A 237 17.17 15.22 54.58
N TYR A 238 15.92 14.81 54.39
CA TYR A 238 14.78 15.64 54.75
C TYR A 238 13.53 14.80 55.04
N ASP A 239 13.09 14.82 56.30
CA ASP A 239 11.80 14.35 56.80
C ASP A 239 10.95 15.62 57.06
N PRO A 240 9.68 15.66 56.64
CA PRO A 240 8.66 15.61 57.68
C PRO A 240 7.41 14.81 57.29
N ALA A 241 7.13 13.79 58.09
CA ALA A 241 5.89 13.55 58.82
C ALA A 241 4.57 14.07 58.19
N GLY A 242 3.71 13.12 57.81
CA GLY A 242 2.31 13.36 57.46
C GLY A 242 1.54 12.05 57.25
N SER A 243 1.36 11.29 58.34
CA SER A 243 0.54 10.09 58.45
C SER A 243 -0.86 10.24 57.85
N PHE A 244 -1.34 9.25 57.06
CA PHE A 244 -2.54 8.49 57.42
C PHE A 244 -2.62 7.17 56.61
N ASP A 245 -3.24 6.21 57.26
CA ASP A 245 -3.04 4.76 57.22
C ASP A 245 -4.09 4.04 56.34
N SER A 246 -3.68 2.88 55.79
CA SER A 246 -4.48 1.64 55.63
C SER A 246 -5.72 1.61 54.71
N ALA A 247 -6.06 0.57 53.94
CA ALA A 247 -5.68 -0.84 53.93
C ALA A 247 -6.14 -1.53 52.62
N ARG A 248 -5.40 -2.59 52.22
CA ARG A 248 -5.81 -3.95 51.76
C ARG A 248 -7.10 -4.11 50.90
N SER A 249 -7.24 -5.02 49.92
CA SER A 249 -6.52 -6.23 49.49
C SER A 249 -7.37 -6.95 48.43
N GLY A 250 -6.75 -7.76 47.56
CA GLY A 250 -7.35 -8.99 46.98
C GLY A 250 -7.92 -8.82 45.56
N SER A 251 -7.26 -9.34 44.51
CA SER A 251 -7.21 -10.75 44.06
C SER A 251 -8.49 -11.24 43.38
N GLY A 252 -8.38 -11.62 42.09
CA GLY A 252 -9.32 -12.57 41.47
C GLY A 252 -9.60 -12.36 39.98
N SER A 253 -8.79 -12.98 39.10
CA SER A 253 -9.27 -13.48 37.80
C SER A 253 -10.23 -14.66 38.04
N PRO A 254 -11.16 -14.98 37.11
CA PRO A 254 -10.79 -15.84 35.96
C PRO A 254 -11.54 -15.56 34.64
N ALA A 255 -10.96 -16.08 33.54
CA ALA A 255 -11.61 -16.31 32.25
C ALA A 255 -12.51 -17.58 32.29
N PRO A 256 -13.41 -17.74 31.30
CA PRO A 256 -13.36 -18.95 30.45
C PRO A 256 -13.69 -18.66 28.97
N GLY A 257 -13.00 -19.27 28.00
CA GLY A 257 -13.45 -20.48 27.26
C GLY A 257 -14.16 -20.06 25.95
N GLY A 258 -14.01 -20.64 24.76
CA GLY A 258 -13.41 -21.86 24.21
C GLY A 258 -14.00 -21.99 22.79
N ALA A 259 -13.19 -22.33 21.79
CA ALA A 259 -13.59 -22.46 20.37
C ALA A 259 -14.56 -23.65 20.11
N PRO A 260 -15.16 -23.76 18.91
CA PRO A 260 -14.51 -24.46 17.78
C PRO A 260 -14.75 -23.74 16.43
N GLY A 261 -13.93 -23.84 15.37
CA GLY A 261 -13.29 -25.04 14.82
C GLY A 261 -14.21 -25.70 13.78
N PHE A 262 -14.14 -25.28 12.51
CA PHE A 262 -14.79 -25.99 11.40
C PHE A 262 -13.79 -26.22 10.26
N GLU A 263 -13.40 -27.48 10.12
CA GLU A 263 -12.65 -28.03 8.99
C GLU A 263 -13.60 -28.39 7.81
N PRO A 264 -13.07 -28.50 6.58
CA PRO A 264 -13.86 -28.71 5.38
C PRO A 264 -14.30 -30.18 5.25
N ARG A 265 -15.54 -30.42 4.85
CA ARG A 265 -15.99 -31.76 4.49
C ARG A 265 -15.80 -32.05 3.01
N ARG A 266 -15.03 -33.11 2.79
CA ARG A 266 -14.85 -33.87 1.55
C ARG A 266 -16.16 -34.41 1.00
N ASP A 267 -16.17 -34.45 -0.32
CA ASP A 267 -16.89 -35.31 -1.26
C ASP A 267 -17.56 -36.56 -0.67
N LEU A 268 -18.87 -36.66 -0.90
CA LEU A 268 -19.55 -37.94 -1.06
C LEU A 268 -20.38 -37.88 -2.33
N ASN A 269 -19.78 -38.45 -3.36
CA ASN A 269 -20.40 -39.04 -4.52
C ASN A 269 -21.42 -40.11 -4.08
N THR A 270 -22.71 -39.91 -4.38
CA THR A 270 -23.65 -41.00 -4.66
C THR A 270 -24.67 -40.51 -5.69
N ASP A 271 -24.43 -40.93 -6.92
CA ASP A 271 -25.43 -41.23 -7.93
C ASP A 271 -26.63 -42.00 -7.32
N PRO A 272 -27.84 -41.79 -7.83
CA PRO A 272 -28.45 -42.93 -8.50
C PRO A 272 -29.15 -42.57 -9.81
N GLU A 273 -28.76 -43.30 -10.86
CA GLU A 273 -29.57 -43.51 -12.05
C GLU A 273 -30.95 -44.10 -11.73
N ASP A 274 -31.91 -43.60 -12.51
CA ASP A 274 -33.05 -44.33 -13.09
C ASP A 274 -34.28 -44.61 -12.21
N ARG A 275 -35.36 -43.86 -12.47
CA ARG A 275 -36.62 -44.40 -13.03
C ARG A 275 -37.68 -43.31 -13.27
N THR A 276 -38.25 -43.38 -14.48
CA THR A 276 -39.44 -42.73 -15.07
C THR A 276 -39.35 -41.27 -15.53
#